data_AF-A0A2I0NGU7-F1
#
_entry.id   AF-A0A2I0NGU7-F1
#
_cell.length_a   1.000
_cell.length_b   1.000
_cell.length_c   1.000
_cell.angle_alpha   90.00
_cell.angle_beta   90.00
_cell.angle_gamma   90.00
#
_symmetry.space_group_name_H-M   'P 1'
#
loop_
_entity.id
_entity.type
_entity.pdbx_description
1 polymer ?
#
loop_
_entity_poly.entity_id
_entity_poly.type
_entity_poly.pdbx_seq_one_letter_code
_entity_poly.pdbx_strand_id
1 'polypeptide(L)'
;MSAEFELIDSLSFLFFTIVLYLLAQLSKRIGEVMAMKKYYYFYYAAMFFTVSASIIMLLTSAGFENAGLFGYGFFALGLTIALITSVKYWGWLIKELVKG
;
A
#
# COMPACT_ATOMS: atom_id res chain seq x y z
N MET A 1 20.09 3.57 15.31
CA MET A 1 18.82 2.87 15.59
C MET A 1 19.18 1.39 15.80
N SER A 2 18.62 0.67 16.78
CA SER A 2 18.99 -0.75 16.97
C SER A 2 18.31 -1.61 15.90
N ALA A 3 18.97 -2.69 15.48
CA ALA A 3 18.49 -3.61 14.44
C ALA A 3 17.08 -4.19 14.74
N GLU A 4 16.71 -4.29 16.02
CA GLU A 4 15.39 -4.72 16.46
C GLU A 4 14.26 -3.82 15.97
N PHE A 5 14.46 -2.49 15.97
CA PHE A 5 13.45 -1.54 15.45
C PHE A 5 13.29 -1.65 13.94
N GLU A 6 14.37 -1.88 13.20
CA GLU A 6 14.34 -2.01 11.74
C GLU A 6 13.60 -3.28 11.29
N LEU A 7 13.73 -4.37 12.06
CA LEU A 7 12.97 -5.60 11.85
C LEU A 7 11.47 -5.42 12.11
N ILE A 8 11.11 -4.71 13.19
CA ILE A 8 9.72 -4.39 13.52
C ILE A 8 9.09 -3.50 12.43
N ASP A 9 9.84 -2.52 11.92
CA ASP A 9 9.37 -1.66 10.84
C ASP A 9 9.16 -2.42 9.54
N SER A 10 10.09 -3.31 9.18
CA SER A 10 9.92 -4.16 7.99
C SER A 10 8.70 -5.07 8.09
N LEU A 11 8.49 -5.69 9.25
CA LEU A 11 7.29 -6.48 9.56
C LEU A 11 6.02 -5.63 9.43
N SER A 12 6.04 -4.41 9.96
CA SER A 12 4.91 -3.48 9.90
C SER A 12 4.57 -3.12 8.44
N PHE A 13 5.57 -2.91 7.59
CA PHE A 13 5.35 -2.63 6.16
C PHE A 13 4.76 -3.84 5.41
N LEU A 14 5.14 -5.06 5.79
CA LEU A 14 4.53 -6.28 5.25
C LEU A 14 3.07 -6.43 5.69
N PHE A 15 2.77 -6.22 6.98
CA PHE A 15 1.39 -6.22 7.47
C PHE A 15 0.53 -5.19 6.73
N PHE A 16 1.07 -3.99 6.51
CA PHE A 16 0.35 -2.97 5.76
C PHE A 16 0.11 -3.37 4.30
N THR A 17 1.07 -4.04 3.67
CA THR A 17 0.90 -4.61 2.33
C THR A 17 -0.25 -5.63 2.30
N ILE A 18 -0.39 -6.48 3.31
CA ILE A 18 -1.50 -7.44 3.42
C ILE A 18 -2.84 -6.70 3.51
N VAL A 19 -2.90 -5.61 4.30
CA VAL A 19 -4.10 -4.77 4.38
C VAL A 19 -4.46 -4.18 3.02
N LEU A 20 -3.47 -3.65 2.28
CA LEU A 20 -3.67 -3.14 0.93
C LEU A 20 -4.13 -4.22 -0.05
N TYR A 21 -3.61 -5.44 0.09
CA TYR A 21 -4.05 -6.59 -0.71
C TYR A 21 -5.52 -6.92 -0.45
N LEU A 22 -5.96 -6.93 0.81
CA LEU A 22 -7.36 -7.15 1.17
C LEU A 22 -8.25 -6.04 0.61
N LEU A 23 -7.84 -4.78 0.71
CA LEU A 23 -8.54 -3.65 0.09
C LEU A 23 -8.65 -3.84 -1.43
N ALA A 24 -7.56 -4.22 -2.09
CA ALA A 24 -7.55 -4.46 -3.54
C ALA A 24 -8.52 -5.57 -3.95
N GLN A 25 -8.59 -6.67 -3.17
CA GLN A 25 -9.53 -7.77 -3.39
C GLN A 25 -10.98 -7.32 -3.21
N LEU A 26 -11.28 -6.57 -2.14
CA LEU A 26 -12.61 -6.01 -1.90
C LEU A 26 -13.02 -5.06 -3.03
N SER A 27 -12.14 -4.12 -3.41
CA SER A 27 -12.37 -3.21 -4.54
C SER A 27 -12.53 -3.96 -5.86
N LYS A 28 -11.82 -5.08 -6.08
CA LYS A 28 -11.99 -5.90 -7.28
C LYS A 28 -13.38 -6.54 -7.31
N ARG A 29 -13.80 -7.20 -6.22
CA ARG A 29 -15.12 -7.86 -6.14
C ARG A 29 -16.26 -6.87 -6.31
N ILE A 30 -16.20 -5.73 -5.62
CA ILE A 30 -17.21 -4.67 -5.74
C ILE A 30 -17.22 -4.08 -7.15
N GLY A 31 -16.03 -3.88 -7.75
CA GLY A 31 -15.91 -3.37 -9.11
C GLY A 31 -16.47 -4.31 -10.18
N GLU A 32 -16.31 -5.63 -9.99
CA GLU A 32 -16.89 -6.66 -10.86
C GLU A 32 -18.43 -6.67 -10.78
N VAL A 33 -19.01 -6.54 -9.58
CA VAL A 33 -20.47 -6.49 -9.39
C VAL A 33 -21.07 -5.20 -9.95
N MET A 34 -20.37 -4.06 -9.81
CA MET A 34 -20.85 -2.76 -10.27
C MET A 34 -20.43 -2.40 -11.71
N ALA A 35 -19.90 -3.35 -12.49
CA ALA A 35 -19.43 -3.15 -13.87
C ALA A 35 -18.48 -1.94 -14.04
N MET A 36 -17.66 -1.64 -13.03
CA MET A 36 -16.81 -0.47 -12.98
C MET A 36 -15.49 -0.65 -13.74
N LYS A 37 -14.94 0.44 -14.28
CA LYS A 37 -13.60 0.45 -14.90
C LYS A 37 -12.54 0.00 -13.89
N LYS A 38 -11.53 -0.70 -14.40
CA LYS A 38 -10.46 -1.43 -13.68
C LYS A 38 -9.51 -0.52 -12.86
N TYR A 39 -10.02 0.28 -11.94
CA TYR A 39 -9.21 1.15 -11.07
C TYR A 39 -8.37 0.38 -10.04
N TYR A 40 -8.53 -0.94 -9.95
CA TYR A 40 -7.74 -1.81 -9.07
C TYR A 40 -6.23 -1.77 -9.37
N TYR A 41 -5.80 -1.42 -10.59
CA TYR A 41 -4.38 -1.38 -10.97
C TYR A 41 -3.54 -0.44 -10.08
N PHE A 42 -4.14 0.63 -9.56
CA PHE A 42 -3.43 1.55 -8.68
C PHE A 42 -3.16 0.98 -7.28
N TYR A 43 -3.99 0.05 -6.79
CA TYR A 43 -3.66 -0.70 -5.57
C TYR A 43 -2.49 -1.66 -5.79
N TYR A 44 -2.36 -2.25 -6.98
CA TYR A 44 -1.19 -3.06 -7.32
C TYR A 44 0.09 -2.22 -7.39
N ALA A 45 0.00 -0.98 -7.90
CA ALA A 45 1.12 -0.05 -7.85
C ALA A 45 1.50 0.29 -6.39
N ALA A 46 0.53 0.60 -5.53
CA ALA A 46 0.79 0.86 -4.11
C ALA A 46 1.44 -0.34 -3.41
N MET A 47 0.95 -1.56 -3.66
CA MET A 47 1.54 -2.79 -3.13
C MET A 47 2.99 -2.98 -3.58
N PHE A 48 3.31 -2.69 -4.83
CA PHE A 48 4.69 -2.78 -5.32
C PHE A 48 5.62 -1.86 -4.53
N PHE A 49 5.20 -0.62 -4.24
CA PHE A 49 5.98 0.32 -3.46
C PHE A 49 6.13 -0.10 -1.99
N THR A 50 5.06 -0.61 -1.35
CA THR A 50 5.14 -1.05 0.06
C THR A 50 5.94 -2.34 0.24
N VAL A 51 5.89 -3.28 -0.70
CA VAL A 51 6.76 -4.48 -0.70
C VAL A 51 8.22 -4.08 -0.89
N SER A 52 8.49 -3.16 -1.83
CA SER A 52 9.85 -2.67 -2.08
C SER A 52 10.41 -1.98 -0.83
N ALA A 53 9.59 -1.21 -0.10
CA ALA A 53 9.97 -0.59 1.16
C ALA A 53 10.41 -1.62 2.23
N SER A 54 9.67 -2.74 2.35
CA SER A 54 10.04 -3.82 3.30
C SER A 54 11.42 -4.43 2.96
N ILE A 55 11.69 -4.67 1.68
CA ILE A 55 12.98 -5.24 1.22
C ILE A 55 14.12 -4.27 1.51
N ILE A 56 13.92 -2.97 1.24
CA ILE A 56 14.90 -1.92 1.52
C ILE A 56 15.16 -1.80 3.04
N MET A 57 14.12 -1.95 3.86
CA MET A 57 14.27 -1.93 5.32
C MET A 57 15.10 -3.11 5.83
N LEU A 58 14.94 -4.31 5.24
CA LEU A 58 15.79 -5.47 5.56
C LEU A 58 17.25 -5.26 5.17
N LEU A 59 17.51 -4.58 4.05
CA LEU A 59 18.86 -4.21 3.62
C LEU A 59 19.53 -3.22 4.58
N THR A 60 18.75 -2.38 5.26
CA THR A 60 19.25 -1.47 6.31
C THR A 60 19.81 -2.28 7.48
N SER A 61 19.07 -3.29 7.93
CA SER A 61 19.50 -4.21 8.99
C SER A 61 20.74 -5.03 8.61
N ALA A 62 21.09 -5.13 7.32
CA ALA A 62 22.29 -5.79 6.83
C ALA A 62 23.55 -4.88 6.81
N GLY A 63 23.45 -3.64 7.28
CA GLY A 63 24.59 -2.73 7.44
C GLY A 63 24.71 -1.62 6.40
N PHE A 64 23.66 -1.37 5.61
CA PHE A 64 23.64 -0.24 4.67
C PHE A 64 23.11 1.04 5.35
N GLU A 65 24.02 1.92 5.80
CA GLU A 65 23.73 3.11 6.64
C GLU A 65 22.76 4.15 6.06
N ASN A 66 22.31 4.02 4.81
CA ASN A 66 21.33 4.95 4.21
C ASN A 66 20.03 4.27 3.74
N ALA A 67 19.94 2.95 3.79
CA ALA A 67 18.80 2.22 3.25
C ALA A 67 17.50 2.53 4.01
N GLY A 68 17.57 2.87 5.31
CA GLY A 68 16.38 3.13 6.13
C GLY A 68 15.57 4.33 5.63
N LEU A 69 16.25 5.44 5.28
CA LEU A 69 15.61 6.63 4.70
C LEU A 69 14.90 6.32 3.38
N PHE A 70 15.53 5.51 2.52
CA PHE A 70 14.90 5.06 1.28
C PHE A 70 13.70 4.14 1.57
N GLY A 71 13.79 3.27 2.57
CA GLY A 71 12.69 2.40 3.00
C GLY A 71 11.46 3.19 3.41
N TYR A 72 11.61 4.16 4.32
CA TYR A 72 10.49 5.04 4.72
C TYR A 72 9.97 5.88 3.54
N GLY A 73 10.84 6.37 2.66
CA GLY A 73 10.43 7.12 1.47
C GLY A 73 9.55 6.28 0.54
N PHE A 74 9.95 5.04 0.24
CA PHE A 74 9.16 4.11 -0.57
C PHE A 74 7.84 3.74 0.11
N PHE A 75 7.85 3.56 1.43
CA PHE A 75 6.63 3.27 2.19
C PHE A 75 5.64 4.45 2.13
N ALA A 76 6.11 5.68 2.33
CA ALA A 76 5.29 6.89 2.24
C ALA A 76 4.70 7.09 0.84
N LEU A 77 5.46 6.80 -0.23
CA LEU A 77 4.96 6.83 -1.61
C LEU A 77 3.88 5.78 -1.84
N GLY A 78 4.09 4.54 -1.40
CA GLY A 78 3.11 3.46 -1.50
C GLY A 78 1.81 3.80 -0.77
N LEU A 79 1.92 4.34 0.45
CA LEU A 79 0.79 4.84 1.24
C LEU A 79 0.03 5.96 0.53
N THR A 80 0.73 6.93 -0.04
CA THR A 80 0.11 8.07 -0.73
C THR A 80 -0.69 7.62 -1.95
N ILE A 81 -0.11 6.71 -2.74
CA ILE A 81 -0.81 6.12 -3.90
C ILE A 81 -2.03 5.32 -3.43
N ALA A 82 -1.89 4.50 -2.38
CA ALA A 82 -3.00 3.75 -1.81
C ALA A 82 -4.13 4.67 -1.33
N LEU A 83 -3.80 5.77 -0.65
CA LEU A 83 -4.76 6.74 -0.15
C LEU A 83 -5.51 7.42 -1.29
N ILE A 84 -4.81 7.96 -2.28
CA ILE A 84 -5.42 8.62 -3.45
C ILE A 84 -6.35 7.65 -4.18
N THR A 85 -5.90 6.40 -4.36
CA THR A 85 -6.69 5.34 -4.99
C THR A 85 -7.95 5.04 -4.18
N SER A 86 -7.80 4.94 -2.87
CA SER A 86 -8.92 4.68 -1.95
C SER A 86 -9.93 5.81 -1.99
N VAL A 87 -9.50 7.06 -1.85
CA VAL A 87 -10.40 8.23 -1.91
C VAL A 87 -11.12 8.31 -3.26
N LYS A 88 -10.42 8.06 -4.36
CA LYS A 88 -11.02 8.11 -5.70
C LYS A 88 -12.03 6.97 -5.91
N TYR A 89 -11.70 5.77 -5.47
CA TYR A 89 -12.55 4.58 -5.63
C TYR A 89 -13.78 4.63 -4.69
N TRP A 90 -13.54 4.75 -3.39
CA TRP A 90 -14.58 4.78 -2.37
C TRP A 90 -15.39 6.08 -2.43
N GLY A 91 -14.78 7.22 -2.74
CA GLY A 91 -15.49 8.48 -2.89
C GLY A 91 -16.44 8.51 -4.09
N TRP A 92 -16.10 7.81 -5.18
CA TRP A 92 -17.05 7.59 -6.27
C TRP A 92 -18.19 6.65 -5.84
N LEU A 93 -17.86 5.55 -5.18
CA LEU A 93 -18.83 4.55 -4.72
C LEU A 93 -19.88 5.13 -3.77
N ILE A 94 -19.45 5.96 -2.82
CA ILE A 94 -20.37 6.65 -1.90
C ILE A 94 -21.28 7.61 -2.66
N LYS A 95 -20.76 8.34 -3.66
CA LYS A 95 -21.59 9.24 -4.48
C LYS A 95 -22.64 8.49 -5.29
N GLU A 96 -22.29 7.31 -5.82
CA GLU A 96 -23.22 6.48 -6.57
C GLU A 96 -24.32 5.93 -5.63
N LEU A 97 -23.93 5.42 -4.45
CA LEU A 97 -24.87 4.93 -3.43
C LEU A 97 -25.81 6.00 -2.87
N VAL A 98 -25.36 7.25 -2.79
CA VAL A 98 -26.19 8.38 -2.31
C VAL A 98 -27.11 8.92 -3.40
N LYS A 99 -26.80 8.67 -4.68
CA LYS A 99 -27.62 9.10 -5.82
C LYS A 99 -28.70 8.08 -6.23
N GLY A 100 -28.52 6.81 -5.89
CA GLY A 100 -29.52 5.75 -6.08
C GLY A 100 -30.49 5.68 -4.92
#